data_AF-A0A0K0D672-F1
#
_entry.id   AF-A0A0K0D672-F1
#
_cell.length_a   1.000
_cell.length_b   1.000
_cell.length_c   1.000
_cell.angle_alpha   90.00
_cell.angle_beta   90.00
_cell.angle_gamma   90.00
#
_symmetry.space_group_name_H-M   'P 1'
#
loop_
_entity.id
_entity.type
_entity.pdbx_description
1 polymer ?
#
loop_
_entity_poly.entity_id
_entity_poly.type
_entity_poly.pdbx_seq_one_letter_code
_entity_poly.pdbx_strand_id
1 'polypeptide(L)'
;MCSSIKHDPIKPDRQLTGDGFEHSTQPCKIWCHLIDSELIRNKGVFPDGTPCGPDQYCIAIILQPLGCGNEAVVATESDCPNRNPTRGWSDWLESFCEVKEQRPCLPRLPMCQLLSDWGEWGPCESECGQGEQTRKRSCLSNDCDEETEERRQCWNPGKVFCFIVLFCMLRILPIHVK
;
A
#
# COMPACT_ATOMS: atom_id res chain seq x y z
N MET A 1 -17.79 -14.67 -4.35
CA MET A 1 -17.53 -13.22 -4.42
C MET A 1 -18.72 -12.41 -3.89
N CYS A 2 -19.92 -12.55 -4.45
CA CYS A 2 -21.11 -11.82 -4.00
C CYS A 2 -21.44 -12.04 -2.50
N SER A 3 -21.29 -13.26 -1.99
CA SER A 3 -21.40 -13.54 -0.54
C SER A 3 -20.36 -12.80 0.29
N SER A 4 -19.14 -12.64 -0.22
CA SER A 4 -18.07 -11.90 0.47
C SER A 4 -18.38 -10.41 0.53
N ILE A 5 -18.87 -9.83 -0.57
CA ILE A 5 -19.28 -8.41 -0.63
C ILE A 5 -20.48 -8.15 0.30
N LYS A 6 -21.42 -9.09 0.36
CA LYS A 6 -22.57 -9.00 1.28
C LYS A 6 -22.14 -8.89 2.75
N HIS A 7 -21.10 -9.63 3.14
CA HIS A 7 -20.63 -9.73 4.52
C HIS A 7 -19.28 -9.03 4.74
N ASP A 8 -18.92 -8.07 3.88
CA ASP A 8 -17.67 -7.32 4.02
C ASP A 8 -17.63 -6.60 5.39
N PRO A 9 -16.52 -6.69 6.15
CA PRO A 9 -16.46 -6.16 7.51
C PRO A 9 -16.44 -4.63 7.57
N ILE A 10 -16.02 -3.95 6.49
CA ILE A 10 -15.89 -2.50 6.42
C ILE A 10 -17.13 -1.89 5.74
N LYS A 11 -17.58 -2.50 4.64
CA LYS A 11 -18.66 -2.00 3.80
C LYS A 11 -19.56 -3.13 3.28
N PRO A 12 -20.40 -3.72 4.16
CA PRO A 12 -21.28 -4.80 3.78
C PRO A 12 -22.40 -4.32 2.85
N ASP A 13 -22.68 -5.09 1.80
CA ASP A 13 -23.80 -4.83 0.90
C ASP A 13 -24.99 -5.74 1.20
N ARG A 14 -25.81 -5.32 2.16
CA ARG A 14 -26.96 -6.11 2.65
C ARG A 14 -28.10 -6.27 1.64
N GLN A 15 -28.05 -5.55 0.52
CA GLN A 15 -29.04 -5.68 -0.56
C GLN A 15 -28.77 -6.91 -1.43
N LEU A 16 -27.63 -7.58 -1.25
CA LEU A 16 -27.29 -8.78 -2.01
C LEU A 16 -27.88 -10.04 -1.36
N THR A 17 -28.35 -10.98 -2.17
CA THR A 17 -28.66 -12.33 -1.68
C THR A 17 -27.38 -13.06 -1.26
N GLY A 18 -26.29 -12.78 -1.97
CA GLY A 18 -25.00 -13.47 -1.88
C GLY A 18 -24.73 -14.33 -3.11
N ASP A 19 -25.74 -14.58 -3.93
CA ASP A 19 -25.64 -15.38 -5.14
C ASP A 19 -25.04 -14.57 -6.28
N GLY A 20 -24.16 -15.21 -7.03
CA GLY A 20 -23.59 -14.67 -8.26
C GLY A 20 -24.47 -14.98 -9.46
N PHE A 21 -24.31 -14.17 -10.51
CA PHE A 21 -24.89 -14.41 -11.82
C PHE A 21 -23.77 -14.42 -12.88
N GLU A 22 -23.78 -15.39 -13.77
CA GLU A 22 -22.85 -15.44 -14.90
C GLU A 22 -23.47 -14.74 -16.11
N HIS A 23 -22.93 -13.59 -16.49
CA HIS A 23 -23.48 -12.81 -17.59
C HIS A 23 -22.81 -13.18 -18.92
N SER A 24 -23.61 -13.61 -19.90
CA SER A 24 -23.11 -14.11 -21.19
C SER A 24 -22.21 -13.13 -21.96
N THR A 25 -22.56 -11.85 -22.01
CA THR A 25 -21.75 -10.83 -22.72
C THR A 25 -20.71 -10.12 -21.86
N GLN A 26 -20.75 -10.29 -20.54
CA GLN A 26 -19.87 -9.59 -19.60
C GLN A 26 -19.44 -10.52 -18.44
N PRO A 27 -18.78 -11.66 -18.75
CA PRO A 27 -18.46 -12.69 -17.76
C PRO A 27 -17.40 -12.25 -16.75
N CYS A 28 -16.52 -11.32 -17.13
CA CYS A 28 -15.47 -10.79 -16.24
C CYS A 28 -15.92 -9.72 -15.24
N LYS A 29 -17.22 -9.45 -15.17
CA LYS A 29 -17.82 -8.56 -14.17
C LYS A 29 -18.49 -9.36 -13.07
N ILE A 30 -18.46 -8.81 -11.87
CA ILE A 30 -19.11 -9.42 -10.71
C ILE A 30 -20.58 -9.00 -10.72
N TRP A 31 -21.46 -9.91 -11.12
CA TRP A 31 -22.91 -9.71 -11.07
C TRP A 31 -23.50 -10.45 -9.87
N CYS A 32 -24.29 -9.74 -9.06
CA CYS A 32 -24.90 -10.29 -7.86
C CYS A 32 -26.41 -10.08 -7.87
N HIS A 33 -27.15 -11.09 -7.40
CA HIS A 33 -28.60 -10.99 -7.22
C HIS A 33 -28.96 -10.08 -6.03
N LEU A 34 -30.02 -9.30 -6.19
CA LEU A 34 -30.58 -8.46 -5.14
C LEU A 34 -31.65 -9.24 -4.34
N ILE A 35 -31.75 -8.97 -3.04
CA ILE A 35 -32.82 -9.54 -2.20
C ILE A 35 -34.19 -9.10 -2.69
N ASP A 36 -35.19 -9.97 -2.50
CA ASP A 36 -36.60 -9.72 -2.79
C ASP A 36 -36.90 -9.25 -4.23
N SER A 37 -36.03 -9.56 -5.18
CA SER A 37 -36.22 -9.25 -6.61
C SER A 37 -35.43 -10.20 -7.51
N GLU A 38 -35.73 -10.20 -8.80
CA GLU A 38 -34.96 -10.92 -9.84
C GLU A 38 -33.84 -10.05 -10.44
N LEU A 39 -33.65 -8.84 -9.89
CA LEU A 39 -32.70 -7.88 -10.42
C LEU A 39 -31.27 -8.32 -10.07
N ILE A 40 -30.37 -8.09 -11.03
CA ILE A 40 -28.92 -8.26 -10.86
C ILE A 40 -28.25 -6.90 -10.86
N ARG A 41 -27.15 -6.79 -10.11
CA ARG A 41 -26.35 -5.56 -10.06
C ARG A 41 -24.86 -5.86 -10.22
N ASN A 42 -24.20 -5.04 -11.02
CA ASN A 42 -22.74 -5.05 -11.14
C ASN A 42 -22.12 -4.51 -9.84
N LYS A 43 -21.22 -5.29 -9.23
CA LYS A 43 -20.49 -4.95 -8.00
C LYS A 43 -18.98 -4.83 -8.18
N GLY A 44 -18.48 -4.95 -9.40
CA GLY A 44 -17.06 -4.79 -9.72
C GLY A 44 -16.59 -5.67 -10.87
N VAL A 45 -15.28 -5.89 -10.90
CA VAL A 45 -14.59 -6.69 -11.91
C VAL A 45 -13.86 -7.82 -11.19
N PHE A 46 -13.81 -8.99 -11.81
CA PHE A 46 -12.95 -10.07 -11.34
C PHE A 46 -11.47 -9.72 -11.46
N PRO A 47 -10.61 -10.11 -10.50
CA PRO A 47 -9.17 -9.92 -10.64
C PRO A 47 -8.62 -10.73 -11.80
N ASP A 48 -7.49 -10.29 -12.32
CA ASP A 48 -6.80 -10.96 -13.42
C ASP A 48 -6.48 -12.42 -13.08
N GLY A 49 -6.70 -13.31 -14.03
CA GLY A 49 -6.55 -14.76 -13.87
C GLY A 49 -7.77 -15.47 -13.28
N THR A 50 -8.89 -14.77 -13.03
CA THR A 50 -10.12 -15.45 -12.60
C THR A 50 -10.67 -16.33 -13.72
N PRO A 51 -10.92 -17.65 -13.47
CA PRO A 51 -11.50 -18.52 -14.48
C PRO A 51 -12.98 -18.18 -14.70
N CYS A 52 -13.38 -18.01 -15.96
CA CYS A 52 -14.74 -17.67 -16.37
C CYS A 52 -15.27 -18.57 -17.49
N GLY A 53 -14.73 -19.77 -17.60
CA GLY A 53 -15.13 -20.80 -18.56
C GLY A 53 -14.06 -21.89 -18.67
N PRO A 54 -14.31 -22.96 -19.45
CA PRO A 54 -13.30 -23.95 -19.78
C PRO A 54 -12.15 -23.27 -20.51
N ASP A 55 -10.93 -23.35 -19.96
CA ASP A 55 -9.73 -22.74 -20.51
C ASP A 55 -9.90 -21.24 -20.84
N GLN A 56 -10.68 -20.51 -20.03
CA GLN A 56 -10.93 -19.09 -20.23
C GLN A 56 -10.78 -18.31 -18.92
N TYR A 57 -10.05 -17.20 -18.98
CA TYR A 57 -9.65 -16.42 -17.82
C TYR A 57 -9.84 -14.92 -18.09
N CYS A 58 -10.14 -14.17 -17.04
CA CYS A 58 -10.30 -12.73 -17.14
C CYS A 58 -8.97 -12.00 -17.01
N ILE A 59 -8.68 -11.09 -17.93
CA ILE A 59 -7.53 -10.18 -17.89
C ILE A 59 -8.02 -8.78 -18.28
N ALA A 60 -7.89 -7.80 -17.40
CA ALA A 60 -8.33 -6.42 -17.60
C ALA A 60 -9.79 -6.31 -18.12
N ILE A 61 -10.72 -7.09 -17.54
CA ILE A 61 -12.16 -7.16 -17.90
C ILE A 61 -12.43 -7.96 -19.21
N ILE A 62 -11.40 -8.42 -19.91
CA ILE A 62 -11.53 -9.17 -21.16
C ILE A 62 -11.42 -10.66 -20.86
N LEU A 63 -12.30 -11.46 -21.47
CA LEU A 63 -12.21 -12.91 -21.42
C LEU A 63 -11.17 -13.39 -22.44
N GLN A 64 -10.11 -14.04 -21.96
CA GLN A 64 -9.02 -14.55 -22.77
C GLN A 64 -8.91 -16.09 -22.66
N PRO A 65 -8.66 -16.80 -23.76
CA PRO A 65 -8.45 -18.24 -23.73
C PRO A 65 -7.07 -18.61 -23.18
N LEU A 66 -6.94 -19.83 -22.69
CA LEU A 66 -5.67 -20.50 -22.47
C LEU A 66 -5.13 -20.96 -23.83
N GLY A 67 -3.92 -20.52 -24.16
CA GLY A 67 -3.21 -20.86 -25.39
C GLY A 67 -1.80 -21.35 -25.10
N CYS A 68 -0.96 -21.36 -26.13
CA CYS A 68 0.44 -21.76 -26.05
C CYS A 68 0.63 -23.19 -25.53
N GLY A 69 -0.25 -24.11 -25.94
CA GLY A 69 -0.23 -25.49 -25.44
C GLY A 69 -0.66 -25.61 -23.97
N ASN A 70 -1.62 -24.80 -23.55
CA ASN A 70 -2.17 -24.73 -22.19
C ASN A 70 -1.20 -24.16 -21.14
N GLU A 71 -0.26 -23.33 -21.55
CA GLU A 71 0.78 -22.78 -20.66
C GLU A 71 0.60 -21.30 -20.35
N ALA A 72 -0.15 -20.55 -21.17
CA ALA A 72 -0.32 -19.11 -20.96
C ALA A 72 -1.72 -18.64 -21.38
N VAL A 73 -2.22 -17.59 -20.73
CA VAL A 73 -3.45 -16.90 -21.12
C VAL A 73 -3.08 -15.83 -22.13
N VAL A 74 -3.54 -15.99 -23.37
CA VAL A 74 -3.17 -15.13 -24.50
C VAL A 74 -4.41 -14.82 -25.34
N ALA A 75 -4.44 -13.66 -26.00
CA ALA A 75 -5.55 -13.34 -26.89
C ALA A 75 -5.51 -14.21 -28.16
N THR A 76 -4.30 -14.48 -28.66
CA THR A 76 -4.06 -15.30 -29.85
C THR A 76 -2.79 -16.14 -29.70
N GLU A 77 -2.68 -17.23 -30.46
CA GLU A 77 -1.46 -18.08 -30.49
C GLU A 77 -0.22 -17.32 -31.00
N SER A 78 -0.38 -16.21 -31.73
CA SER A 78 0.75 -15.36 -32.12
C SER A 78 1.33 -14.56 -30.96
N ASP A 79 0.55 -14.31 -29.91
CA ASP A 79 1.03 -13.66 -28.69
C ASP A 79 1.86 -14.62 -27.83
N CYS A 80 1.88 -15.91 -28.20
CA CYS A 80 2.67 -16.89 -27.49
C CYS A 80 4.15 -16.55 -27.54
N PRO A 81 4.85 -16.70 -26.40
CA PRO A 81 6.29 -16.71 -26.40
C PRO A 81 6.79 -17.74 -27.43
N ASN A 82 7.48 -17.29 -28.49
CA ASN A 82 7.99 -18.17 -29.54
C ASN A 82 8.83 -19.32 -28.93
N ARG A 83 8.26 -20.52 -28.92
CA ARG A 83 8.97 -21.77 -28.68
C ARG A 83 9.59 -22.23 -29.99
N ASN A 84 10.71 -21.64 -30.37
CA ASN A 84 11.52 -22.18 -31.45
C ASN A 84 12.17 -23.48 -30.93
N PRO A 85 11.82 -24.68 -31.43
CA PRO A 85 12.27 -25.96 -30.87
C PRO A 85 13.75 -26.27 -31.13
N THR A 86 14.49 -25.37 -31.79
CA THR A 86 15.96 -25.45 -31.89
C THR A 86 16.68 -24.82 -30.70
N ARG A 87 15.94 -24.23 -29.77
CA ARG A 87 16.44 -23.45 -28.65
C ARG A 87 15.62 -23.79 -27.42
N GLY A 88 16.18 -24.65 -26.59
CA GLY A 88 15.56 -25.14 -25.37
C GLY A 88 15.26 -23.99 -24.41
N TRP A 89 14.68 -24.31 -23.25
CA TRP A 89 14.48 -23.39 -22.12
C TRP A 89 15.75 -22.70 -21.58
N SER A 90 16.88 -22.82 -22.27
CA SER A 90 18.11 -22.03 -22.14
C SER A 90 18.09 -20.68 -22.87
N ASP A 91 17.28 -20.49 -23.93
CA ASP A 91 17.34 -19.29 -24.77
C ASP A 91 16.32 -18.20 -24.41
N TRP A 92 15.27 -18.54 -23.65
CA TRP A 92 14.34 -17.55 -23.08
C TRP A 92 14.98 -16.68 -21.99
N LEU A 93 16.14 -17.11 -21.46
CA LEU A 93 16.96 -16.32 -20.55
C LEU A 93 17.86 -15.30 -21.27
N GLU A 94 18.01 -15.37 -22.61
CA GLU A 94 18.92 -14.48 -23.34
C GLU A 94 18.20 -13.39 -24.15
N SER A 95 16.96 -13.60 -24.62
CA SER A 95 16.31 -12.58 -25.47
C SER A 95 15.58 -11.44 -24.74
N PHE A 96 15.41 -11.51 -23.41
CA PHE A 96 14.93 -10.39 -22.57
C PHE A 96 15.95 -9.94 -21.51
N CYS A 97 17.15 -10.54 -21.48
CA CYS A 97 18.29 -10.09 -20.66
C CYS A 97 19.47 -9.57 -21.51
N GLU A 98 19.22 -9.13 -22.74
CA GLU A 98 20.14 -8.25 -23.48
C GLU A 98 19.71 -6.78 -23.48
N VAL A 99 19.02 -6.35 -22.42
CA VAL A 99 19.52 -5.15 -21.75
C VAL A 99 20.29 -5.66 -20.55
N LYS A 100 21.60 -5.87 -20.74
CA LYS A 100 22.51 -5.57 -19.64
C LYS A 100 22.24 -4.12 -19.30
N GLU A 101 21.35 -3.89 -18.34
CA GLU A 101 21.64 -2.86 -17.37
C GLU A 101 22.83 -3.37 -16.54
N GLN A 102 23.98 -3.47 -17.19
CA GLN A 102 25.11 -2.73 -16.67
C GLN A 102 24.70 -1.26 -16.79
N ARG A 103 23.84 -0.83 -15.87
CA ARG A 103 24.09 0.48 -15.29
C ARG A 103 25.51 0.31 -14.78
N PRO A 104 26.53 1.01 -15.31
CA PRO A 104 27.71 1.21 -14.50
C PRO A 104 27.18 1.63 -13.13
N CYS A 105 27.77 1.15 -12.04
CA CYS A 105 27.59 1.86 -10.78
C CYS A 105 27.91 3.30 -11.13
N LEU A 106 26.89 4.16 -11.26
CA LEU A 106 27.06 5.57 -11.52
C LEU A 106 28.10 5.98 -10.47
N PRO A 107 29.23 6.57 -10.88
CA PRO A 107 30.37 6.75 -10.00
C PRO A 107 29.86 7.51 -8.79
N ARG A 108 29.73 6.79 -7.66
CA ARG A 108 29.14 7.25 -6.40
C ARG A 108 28.02 8.29 -6.62
N LEU A 109 26.81 7.83 -6.92
CA LEU A 109 25.65 8.63 -6.52
C LEU A 109 25.77 8.85 -5.00
N PRO A 110 25.80 10.10 -4.52
CA PRO A 110 25.85 10.35 -3.11
C PRO A 110 24.52 9.85 -2.54
N MET A 111 24.63 8.96 -1.57
CA MET A 111 23.60 8.61 -0.60
C MET A 111 22.51 7.66 -1.13
N CYS A 112 22.79 6.35 -1.07
CA CYS A 112 21.76 5.49 -0.47
C CYS A 112 21.34 6.19 0.82
N GLN A 113 20.08 6.58 0.97
CA GLN A 113 19.59 7.07 2.25
C GLN A 113 19.69 5.89 3.22
N LEU A 114 20.79 5.84 3.97
CA LEU A 114 21.03 4.82 5.01
C LEU A 114 20.03 4.96 6.16
N LEU A 115 19.28 6.06 6.19
CA LEU A 115 18.32 6.40 7.22
C LEU A 115 16.95 6.58 6.58
N SER A 116 15.91 6.14 7.27
CA SER A 116 14.54 6.44 6.91
C SER A 116 14.29 7.94 6.99
N ASP A 117 13.19 8.37 6.39
CA ASP A 117 12.62 9.67 6.70
C ASP A 117 12.40 9.81 8.22
N TRP A 118 12.49 11.04 8.69
CA TRP A 118 12.15 11.37 10.06
C TRP A 118 10.68 11.10 10.34
N GLY A 119 10.39 10.45 11.46
CA GLY A 119 9.04 10.35 11.97
C GLY A 119 8.45 11.72 12.35
N GLU A 120 7.15 11.73 12.62
CA GLU A 120 6.48 12.91 13.14
C GLU A 120 7.09 13.35 14.48
N TRP A 121 6.99 14.65 14.76
CA TRP A 121 7.41 15.16 16.05
C TRP A 121 6.45 14.68 17.15
N GLY A 122 7.03 14.18 18.24
CA GLY A 122 6.27 13.87 19.45
C GLY A 122 5.59 15.12 20.02
N PRO A 123 4.65 14.94 20.97
CA PRO A 123 4.04 16.07 21.67
C PRO A 123 5.09 16.89 22.40
N CYS A 124 4.85 18.20 22.54
CA CYS A 124 5.69 19.06 23.36
C CYS A 124 5.68 18.54 24.80
N GLU A 125 6.86 18.25 25.37
CA GLU A 125 6.99 17.74 26.74
C GLU A 125 6.35 18.68 27.76
N SER A 126 6.41 19.99 27.49
CA SER A 126 5.79 21.00 28.34
C SER A 126 4.31 21.16 28.03
N GLU A 127 3.51 21.02 29.08
CA GLU A 127 2.06 21.25 29.03
C GLU A 127 1.70 22.73 28.78
N CYS A 128 2.61 23.66 29.07
CA CYS A 128 2.45 25.09 28.79
C CYS A 128 3.80 25.80 28.60
N GLY A 129 3.85 26.80 27.71
CA GLY A 129 5.06 27.59 27.47
C GLY A 129 6.09 26.91 26.57
N GLN A 130 7.38 27.18 26.82
CA GLN A 130 8.50 26.61 26.08
C GLN A 130 8.79 25.20 26.59
N GLY A 131 8.86 24.23 25.68
CA GLY A 131 9.25 22.85 25.96
C GLY A 131 10.13 22.28 24.87
N GLU A 132 10.43 20.99 24.95
CA GLU A 132 11.15 20.25 23.93
C GLU A 132 10.23 19.19 23.30
N GLN A 133 10.42 18.92 22.01
CA GLN A 133 9.78 17.83 21.29
C GLN A 133 10.85 17.03 20.57
N THR A 134 10.66 15.72 20.52
CA THR A 134 11.63 14.77 19.98
C THR A 134 11.03 14.01 18.80
N ARG A 135 11.83 13.75 17.78
CA ARG A 135 11.49 12.83 16.68
C ARG A 135 12.60 11.82 16.45
N LYS A 136 12.24 10.69 15.84
CA LYS A 136 13.17 9.58 15.57
C LYS A 136 13.11 9.15 14.11
N ARG A 137 14.24 8.67 13.60
CA ARG A 137 14.37 7.98 12.31
C ARG A 137 15.08 6.64 12.50
N SER A 138 14.88 5.70 11.59
CA SER A 138 15.49 4.38 11.68
C SER A 138 16.65 4.25 10.70
N CYS A 139 17.70 3.53 11.08
CA CYS A 139 18.72 3.10 10.13
C CYS A 139 18.19 1.95 9.29
N LEU A 140 18.30 2.06 7.97
CA LEU A 140 17.86 1.07 6.99
C LEU A 140 18.99 0.10 6.58
N SER A 141 20.18 0.24 7.16
CA SER A 141 21.38 -0.55 6.88
C SER A 141 22.05 -1.03 8.18
N ASN A 142 23.08 -1.85 8.08
CA ASN A 142 23.84 -2.33 9.23
C ASN A 142 25.01 -1.41 9.65
N ASP A 143 25.15 -0.26 8.98
CA ASP A 143 26.30 0.64 9.09
C ASP A 143 25.83 2.11 9.10
N CYS A 144 25.26 2.58 10.23
CA CYS A 144 24.89 3.98 10.41
C CYS A 144 25.67 4.58 11.58
N ASP A 145 26.61 5.46 11.26
CA ASP A 145 27.32 6.29 12.24
C ASP A 145 26.57 7.61 12.59
N GLU A 146 25.41 7.85 11.95
CA GLU A 146 24.65 9.10 12.11
C GLU A 146 23.55 9.04 13.19
N GLU A 147 23.25 10.20 13.80
CA GLU A 147 22.23 10.35 14.84
C GLU A 147 20.81 10.06 14.34
N THR A 148 20.09 9.22 15.10
CA THR A 148 18.72 8.73 14.81
C THR A 148 17.64 9.42 15.64
N GLU A 149 18.02 10.38 16.49
CA GLU A 149 17.13 11.15 17.35
C GLU A 149 17.42 12.65 17.20
N GLU A 150 16.37 13.45 17.04
CA GLU A 150 16.48 14.91 16.95
C GLU A 150 15.53 15.56 17.94
N ARG A 151 16.01 16.61 18.61
CA ARG A 151 15.25 17.39 19.58
C ARG A 151 15.15 18.84 19.12
N ARG A 152 13.96 19.43 19.26
CA ARG A 152 13.75 20.86 18.99
C ARG A 152 12.87 21.50 20.04
N GLN A 153 13.02 22.81 20.19
CA GLN A 153 12.15 23.61 21.04
C GLN A 153 10.74 23.68 20.43
N CYS A 154 9.73 23.59 21.29
CA CYS A 154 8.33 23.76 20.99
C CYS A 154 7.73 24.84 21.88
N TRP A 155 6.65 25.46 21.39
CA TRP A 155 5.83 26.35 22.18
C TRP A 155 4.40 25.84 22.19
N ASN A 156 3.86 25.59 23.38
CA ASN A 156 2.49 25.12 23.53
C ASN A 156 1.58 26.25 24.03
N PRO A 157 0.71 26.83 23.17
CA PRO A 157 -0.14 27.96 23.55
C PRO A 157 -1.40 27.55 24.34
N GLY A 158 -1.64 26.27 24.62
CA GLY A 158 -2.97 25.77 25.01
C GLY A 158 -3.12 25.22 26.43
N LYS A 159 -3.50 26.07 27.38
CA LYS A 159 -4.66 25.92 28.32
C LYS A 159 -4.66 27.08 29.33
N VAL A 160 -5.85 27.52 29.73
CA VAL A 160 -6.15 28.63 30.68
C VAL A 160 -5.39 28.56 32.03
N PHE A 161 -4.74 27.43 32.32
CA PHE A 161 -3.90 27.19 33.49
C PHE A 161 -2.45 27.70 33.41
N CYS A 162 -2.03 28.33 32.30
CA CYS A 162 -0.68 28.91 32.19
C CYS A 162 -0.41 30.08 33.18
N PHE A 163 -1.46 30.70 33.73
CA PHE A 163 -1.33 31.79 34.71
C PHE A 163 -0.84 31.38 36.11
N ILE A 164 -0.91 30.09 36.48
CA ILE A 164 -0.58 29.65 37.85
C ILE A 164 0.93 29.39 38.02
N VAL A 165 1.62 28.89 36.99
CA VAL A 165 3.06 28.57 37.08
C VAL A 165 3.92 29.83 37.12
N LEU A 166 3.51 30.90 36.41
CA LEU A 166 4.21 32.20 36.45
C LEU A 166 4.08 32.88 37.83
N PHE A 167 2.98 32.66 38.56
CA PHE A 167 2.80 33.17 39.93
C PHE A 167 3.53 32.36 41.00
N CYS A 168 3.84 31.08 40.74
CA CYS A 168 4.52 30.21 41.71
C CYS A 168 6.02 30.53 41.84
N MET A 169 6.69 30.95 40.76
CA MET A 169 8.09 31.39 40.80
C MET A 169 8.28 32.82 41.32
N LEU A 170 7.24 33.67 41.29
CA LEU A 170 7.30 35.07 41.76
C LEU A 170 6.85 35.26 43.22
N ARG A 171 6.43 34.20 43.93
CA ARG A 171 6.01 34.25 45.34
C ARG A 171 6.85 33.38 46.30
N ILE A 172 8.10 33.10 45.95
CA ILE A 172 9.11 32.59 46.91
C ILE A 172 10.27 33.59 47.02
N LEU A 173 9.94 34.87 47.27
CA LEU A 173 10.84 35.73 48.02
C LEU A 173 10.56 35.47 49.51
N PRO A 174 11.56 35.09 50.32
CA PRO A 174 11.34 34.67 51.69
C PRO A 174 10.89 35.87 52.54
N ILE A 175 9.75 35.74 53.20
CA ILE A 175 9.40 36.58 54.33
C ILE A 175 10.41 36.27 55.44
N HIS A 176 11.34 37.21 55.65
CA HIS A 176 12.31 37.18 56.73
C HIS A 176 11.56 37.23 58.07
N VAL A 177 11.53 36.10 58.80
CA VAL A 177 11.21 36.08 60.23
C VAL A 177 12.52 35.96 61.00
N LYS A 178 13.04 37.10 61.47
CA LYS A 178 13.70 37.23 62.77
C LYS A 178 13.71 38.69 63.19
#